data_AF-A0A9X1YPA4-F1
#
_entry.id   AF-A0A9X1YPA4-F1
#
_cell.length_a   1.000
_cell.length_b   1.000
_cell.length_c   1.000
_cell.angle_alpha   90.00
_cell.angle_beta   90.00
_cell.angle_gamma   90.00
#
_symmetry.space_group_name_H-M   'P 1'
#
loop_
_entity.id
_entity.type
_entity.pdbx_description
1 polymer ?
#
loop_
_entity_poly.entity_id
_entity_poly.type
_entity_poly.pdbx_seq_one_letter_code
_entity_poly.pdbx_strand_id
1 'polypeptide(L)'
;MNNFMQTLRTLRWDDHRFYHHSTINQSLHFISAITFCVSYALLFVNPAAAAILAWTVSMTTRQAGHFFFEPRGYDDVNQVSDDYKEEVKAGYNIRRKIVLMAIWVAIPAALWFAPSLGGLIQPHTDVRGFLHDVGIAWLSQGAAGLAVRVIQLCITRNVTEGLAWGFKIITDPVMDIVLYHKAPLKLMRGQMISSVASPTMPTAAH
;
A
#
# COMPACT_ATOMS: atom_id res chain seq x y z
N MET A 1 -7.66 -8.57 -26.04
CA MET A 1 -7.67 -8.12 -24.62
C MET A 1 -6.80 -6.87 -24.51
N ASN A 2 -7.28 -5.75 -23.95
CA ASN A 2 -6.52 -4.49 -23.91
C ASN A 2 -5.22 -4.64 -23.10
N ASN A 3 -4.07 -4.21 -23.65
CA ASN A 3 -2.73 -4.28 -23.04
C ASN A 3 -2.71 -3.79 -21.57
N PHE A 4 -3.47 -2.73 -21.27
CA PHE A 4 -3.62 -2.19 -19.91
C PHE A 4 -4.21 -3.20 -18.91
N MET A 5 -5.29 -3.91 -19.26
CA MET A 5 -5.95 -4.85 -18.36
C MET A 5 -5.10 -6.09 -18.10
N GLN A 6 -4.33 -6.52 -19.10
CA GLN A 6 -3.35 -7.59 -18.92
C GLN A 6 -2.24 -7.15 -17.97
N THR A 7 -1.68 -5.96 -18.17
CA THR A 7 -0.66 -5.36 -17.29
C THR A 7 -1.16 -5.25 -15.84
N LEU A 8 -2.38 -4.73 -15.65
CA LEU A 8 -2.99 -4.62 -14.32
C LEU A 8 -3.15 -5.99 -13.64
N ARG A 9 -3.57 -7.02 -14.38
CA ARG A 9 -3.70 -8.38 -13.86
C ARG A 9 -2.35 -8.94 -13.44
N THR A 10 -1.33 -8.80 -14.29
CA THR A 10 0.04 -9.23 -13.97
C THR A 10 0.56 -8.53 -12.72
N LEU A 11 0.42 -7.20 -12.62
CA LEU A 11 0.86 -6.45 -11.45
C LEU A 11 0.20 -6.91 -10.15
N ARG A 12 -1.10 -7.23 -10.16
CA ARG A 12 -1.81 -7.75 -8.97
C ARG A 12 -1.43 -9.19 -8.66
N TRP A 13 -1.26 -10.00 -9.70
CA TRP A 13 -0.87 -11.38 -9.57
C TRP A 13 0.53 -11.51 -8.98
N ASP A 14 1.51 -10.76 -9.51
CA ASP A 14 2.87 -10.70 -8.99
C ASP A 14 2.88 -10.20 -7.54
N ASP A 15 2.05 -9.21 -7.20
CA ASP A 15 2.00 -8.67 -5.85
C ASP A 15 1.52 -9.72 -4.82
N HIS A 16 0.47 -10.47 -5.16
CA HIS A 16 0.01 -11.60 -4.35
C HIS A 16 1.03 -12.73 -4.30
N ARG A 17 1.54 -13.14 -5.47
CA ARG A 17 2.44 -14.26 -5.63
C ARG A 17 3.77 -14.07 -4.93
N PHE A 18 4.33 -12.86 -4.89
CA PHE A 18 5.67 -12.64 -4.34
C PHE A 18 5.71 -12.07 -2.92
N TYR A 19 4.63 -11.43 -2.46
CA TYR A 19 4.67 -10.61 -1.23
C TYR A 19 3.51 -10.84 -0.25
N HIS A 20 2.64 -11.83 -0.48
CA HIS A 20 1.51 -12.14 0.40
C HIS A 20 1.35 -13.65 0.64
N HIS A 21 2.40 -14.34 1.07
CA HIS A 21 2.37 -15.78 1.38
C HIS A 21 1.77 -16.07 2.75
N SER A 22 2.09 -15.24 3.72
CA SER A 22 1.67 -15.41 5.11
C SER A 22 0.19 -15.13 5.26
N THR A 23 -0.56 -16.08 5.82
CA THR A 23 -1.99 -15.88 6.11
C THR A 23 -2.19 -14.75 7.12
N ILE A 24 -1.25 -14.53 8.04
CA ILE A 24 -1.28 -13.38 8.95
C ILE A 24 -1.16 -12.08 8.14
N ASN A 25 -0.20 -12.00 7.23
CA ASN A 25 -0.04 -10.84 6.34
C ASN A 25 -1.33 -10.59 5.53
N GLN A 26 -1.93 -11.64 4.96
CA GLN A 26 -3.22 -11.55 4.26
C GLN A 26 -4.36 -11.03 5.16
N SER A 27 -4.46 -11.50 6.41
CA SER A 27 -5.44 -10.99 7.38
C SER A 27 -5.24 -9.52 7.71
N LEU A 28 -3.99 -9.08 7.86
CA LEU A 28 -3.66 -7.68 8.10
C LEU A 28 -3.99 -6.81 6.88
N HIS A 29 -3.71 -7.30 5.66
CA HIS A 29 -4.17 -6.64 4.44
C HIS A 29 -5.69 -6.54 4.36
N PHE A 30 -6.43 -7.57 4.77
CA PHE A 30 -7.89 -7.53 4.79
C PHE A 30 -8.43 -6.43 5.70
N ILE A 31 -7.91 -6.32 6.93
CA ILE A 31 -8.31 -5.26 7.88
C ILE A 31 -7.93 -3.89 7.33
N SER A 32 -6.68 -3.74 6.87
CA SER A 32 -6.20 -2.52 6.23
C SER A 32 -7.10 -2.09 5.07
N ALA A 33 -7.50 -3.02 4.23
CA ALA A 33 -8.30 -2.77 3.04
C ALA A 33 -9.70 -2.25 3.37
N ILE A 34 -10.37 -2.83 4.37
CA ILE A 34 -11.65 -2.31 4.88
C ILE A 34 -11.47 -0.87 5.38
N THR A 35 -10.43 -0.62 6.19
CA THR A 35 -10.15 0.71 6.73
C THR A 35 -9.83 1.72 5.62
N PHE A 36 -9.13 1.33 4.55
CA PHE A 36 -8.90 2.20 3.40
C PHE A 36 -10.21 2.57 2.70
N CYS A 37 -11.13 1.62 2.49
CA CYS A 37 -12.44 1.91 1.91
C CYS A 37 -13.25 2.89 2.76
N VAL A 38 -13.22 2.74 4.10
CA VAL A 38 -13.83 3.72 5.02
C VAL A 38 -13.16 5.09 4.88
N SER A 39 -11.82 5.12 4.78
CA SER A 39 -11.06 6.36 4.59
C SER A 39 -11.40 7.04 3.26
N TYR A 40 -11.64 6.28 2.19
CA TYR A 40 -12.09 6.82 0.90
C TYR A 40 -13.47 7.48 1.00
N ALA A 41 -14.42 6.86 1.71
CA ALA A 41 -15.71 7.48 1.97
C ALA A 41 -15.58 8.74 2.83
N LEU A 42 -14.72 8.70 3.86
CA LEU A 42 -14.50 9.82 4.77
C LEU A 42 -13.83 11.02 4.08
N LEU A 43 -13.07 10.79 3.01
CA LEU A 43 -12.39 11.85 2.24
C LEU A 43 -13.36 12.92 1.73
N PHE A 44 -14.61 12.56 1.44
CA PHE A 44 -15.65 13.49 0.97
C PHE A 44 -16.25 14.37 2.08
N VAL A 45 -15.98 14.06 3.35
CA VAL A 45 -16.55 14.76 4.51
C VAL A 45 -15.46 15.45 5.32
N ASN A 46 -14.36 14.75 5.60
CA ASN A 46 -13.24 15.26 6.38
C ASN A 46 -11.92 14.67 5.86
N PRO A 47 -11.24 15.37 4.93
CA PRO A 47 -10.00 14.90 4.33
C PRO A 47 -8.87 14.64 5.33
N ALA A 48 -8.75 15.48 6.37
CA ALA A 48 -7.74 15.30 7.39
C ALA A 48 -7.98 14.02 8.19
N ALA A 49 -9.20 13.79 8.67
CA ALA A 49 -9.55 12.58 9.40
C ALA A 49 -9.42 11.31 8.53
N ALA A 50 -9.78 11.39 7.24
CA ALA A 50 -9.57 10.31 6.28
C ALA A 50 -8.11 9.91 6.19
N ALA A 51 -7.20 10.88 6.09
CA ALA A 51 -5.77 10.62 6.04
C ALA A 51 -5.21 10.10 7.37
N ILE A 52 -5.66 10.63 8.52
CA ILE A 52 -5.29 10.10 9.84
C ILE A 52 -5.67 8.62 9.93
N LEU A 53 -6.91 8.25 9.57
CA LEU A 53 -7.38 6.86 9.61
C LEU A 53 -6.58 5.97 8.65
N ALA A 54 -6.36 6.45 7.42
CA ALA A 54 -5.60 5.74 6.40
C ALA A 54 -4.16 5.48 6.85
N TRP A 55 -3.48 6.45 7.44
CA TRP A 55 -2.08 6.30 7.83
C TRP A 55 -1.87 5.59 9.15
N THR A 56 -2.70 5.85 10.17
CA THR A 56 -2.49 5.31 11.53
C THR A 56 -3.06 3.92 11.74
N VAL A 57 -4.09 3.53 10.98
CA VAL A 57 -4.72 2.20 11.09
C VAL A 57 -4.46 1.39 9.83
N SER A 58 -4.81 1.92 8.65
CA SER A 58 -4.73 1.11 7.44
C SER A 58 -3.28 0.83 7.03
N MET A 59 -2.45 1.85 6.88
CA MET A 59 -1.06 1.70 6.46
C MET A 59 -0.21 0.99 7.51
N THR A 60 -0.35 1.30 8.80
CA THR A 60 0.37 0.60 9.87
C THR A 60 0.06 -0.90 9.86
N THR A 61 -1.22 -1.29 9.72
CA THR A 61 -1.64 -2.68 9.65
C THR A 61 -1.04 -3.39 8.42
N ARG A 62 -1.12 -2.77 7.23
CA ARG A 62 -0.53 -3.28 5.99
C ARG A 62 0.99 -3.43 6.08
N GLN A 63 1.66 -2.41 6.62
CA GLN A 63 3.11 -2.41 6.76
C GLN A 63 3.54 -3.45 7.79
N ALA A 64 2.82 -3.63 8.90
CA ALA A 64 3.09 -4.70 9.85
C ALA A 64 3.07 -6.09 9.18
N GLY A 65 2.10 -6.33 8.29
CA GLY A 65 2.04 -7.53 7.47
C GLY A 65 3.32 -7.75 6.64
N HIS A 66 3.69 -6.75 5.85
CA HIS A 66 4.88 -6.81 4.99
C HIS A 66 6.22 -6.89 5.74
N PHE A 67 6.36 -6.21 6.89
CA PHE A 67 7.65 -6.09 7.58
C PHE A 67 7.89 -7.21 8.60
N PHE A 68 6.85 -7.68 9.29
CA PHE A 68 7.00 -8.64 10.39
C PHE A 68 6.56 -10.05 10.05
N PHE A 69 5.62 -10.22 9.12
CA PHE A 69 4.98 -11.51 8.88
C PHE A 69 5.23 -12.10 7.50
N GLU A 70 5.68 -11.30 6.53
CA GLU A 70 6.04 -11.81 5.22
C GLU A 70 7.44 -12.45 5.27
N PRO A 71 7.61 -13.71 4.81
CA PRO A 71 8.91 -14.38 4.81
C PRO A 71 9.94 -13.62 3.97
N ARG A 72 11.17 -13.54 4.49
CA ARG A 72 12.33 -12.98 3.78
C ARG A 72 13.36 -14.09 3.56
N GLY A 73 14.14 -13.98 2.48
CA GLY A 73 15.13 -14.98 2.10
C GLY A 73 14.82 -15.62 0.75
N TYR A 74 15.23 -16.86 0.55
CA TYR A 74 14.91 -17.59 -0.67
C TYR A 74 13.43 -18.01 -0.66
N ASP A 75 12.74 -17.75 -1.77
CA ASP A 75 11.34 -18.13 -1.95
C ASP A 75 11.27 -19.47 -2.67
N ASP A 76 11.07 -20.56 -1.92
CA ASP A 76 10.97 -21.91 -2.46
C ASP A 76 9.73 -22.12 -3.35
N VAL A 77 8.67 -21.32 -3.18
CA VAL A 77 7.46 -21.44 -4.02
C VAL A 77 7.73 -20.88 -5.40
N ASN A 78 8.47 -19.78 -5.48
CA ASN A 78 8.74 -19.07 -6.72
C ASN A 78 10.14 -19.30 -7.29
N GLN A 79 11.00 -20.00 -6.55
CA GLN A 79 12.39 -20.30 -6.90
C GLN A 79 13.20 -19.04 -7.23
N VAL A 80 13.08 -18.02 -6.36
CA VAL A 80 13.77 -16.72 -6.53
C VAL A 80 14.32 -16.19 -5.21
N SER A 81 15.37 -15.37 -5.27
CA SER A 81 15.89 -14.66 -4.10
C SER A 81 15.05 -13.43 -3.74
N ASP A 82 15.10 -13.00 -2.47
CA ASP A 82 14.49 -11.74 -2.02
C ASP A 82 15.05 -10.54 -2.80
N ASP A 83 16.36 -10.52 -3.08
CA ASP A 83 17.00 -9.46 -3.86
C ASP A 83 16.39 -9.32 -5.26
N TYR A 84 16.14 -10.43 -5.94
CA TYR A 84 15.47 -10.41 -7.25
C TYR A 84 14.06 -9.85 -7.13
N LYS A 85 13.29 -10.27 -6.12
CA LYS A 85 11.93 -9.72 -5.89
C LYS A 85 11.98 -8.20 -5.72
N GLU A 86 12.89 -7.70 -4.88
CA GLU A 86 13.04 -6.27 -4.61
C GLU A 86 13.49 -5.46 -5.84
N GLU A 87 14.27 -6.07 -6.74
CA GLU A 87 14.69 -5.47 -8.01
C GLU A 87 13.53 -5.32 -9.00
N VAL A 88 12.77 -6.39 -9.21
CA VAL A 88 11.67 -6.41 -10.20
C VAL A 88 10.40 -5.72 -9.70
N LYS A 89 10.32 -5.37 -8.42
CA LYS A 89 9.14 -4.74 -7.82
C LYS A 89 8.81 -3.39 -8.47
N ALA A 90 7.74 -3.38 -9.25
CA ALA A 90 7.16 -2.16 -9.83
C ALA A 90 6.67 -1.17 -8.75
N GLY A 91 6.23 -1.68 -7.60
CA GLY A 91 5.82 -0.84 -6.47
C GLY A 91 6.98 -0.33 -5.62
N TYR A 92 6.67 -0.11 -4.34
CA TYR A 92 7.65 0.29 -3.35
C TYR A 92 8.43 -0.95 -2.89
N ASN A 93 9.70 -1.01 -3.28
CA ASN A 93 10.68 -1.89 -2.68
C ASN A 93 11.01 -1.43 -1.26
N ILE A 94 11.71 -2.26 -0.49
CA ILE A 94 11.94 -2.04 0.93
C ILE A 94 12.61 -0.69 1.22
N ARG A 95 13.59 -0.28 0.38
CA ARG A 95 14.25 1.03 0.50
C ARG A 95 13.27 2.18 0.32
N ARG A 96 12.44 2.13 -0.73
CA ARG A 96 11.41 3.15 -0.97
C ARG A 96 10.36 3.17 0.14
N LYS A 97 9.98 2.01 0.69
CA LYS A 97 9.08 1.92 1.85
C LYS A 97 9.68 2.60 3.07
N ILE A 98 10.96 2.35 3.38
CA ILE A 98 11.66 2.98 4.50
C ILE A 98 11.67 4.51 4.33
N VAL A 99 11.99 5.02 3.15
CA VAL A 99 11.96 6.46 2.86
C VAL A 99 10.55 7.03 3.08
N LEU A 100 9.50 6.38 2.56
CA LEU A 100 8.12 6.80 2.77
C LEU A 100 7.73 6.83 4.25
N MET A 101 8.10 5.79 5.01
CA MET A 101 7.81 5.71 6.45
C MET A 101 8.60 6.75 7.26
N ALA A 102 9.83 7.07 6.85
CA ALA A 102 10.63 8.11 7.49
C ALA A 102 9.99 9.49 7.30
N ILE A 103 9.51 9.81 6.08
CA ILE A 103 8.78 11.06 5.83
C ILE A 103 7.47 11.08 6.61
N TRP A 104 6.76 9.95 6.66
CA TRP A 104 5.53 9.81 7.44
C TRP A 104 5.74 10.16 8.94
N VAL A 105 6.83 9.70 9.56
CA VAL A 105 7.19 10.08 10.96
C VAL A 105 7.67 11.52 11.05
N ALA A 106 8.42 12.00 10.06
CA ALA A 106 8.99 13.35 10.07
C ALA A 106 7.92 14.45 9.99
N ILE A 107 6.80 14.23 9.29
CA ILE A 107 5.74 15.23 9.12
C ILE A 107 5.14 15.71 10.46
N PRO A 108 4.65 14.82 11.34
CA PRO A 108 4.15 15.25 12.66
C PRO A 108 5.22 15.95 13.49
N ALA A 109 6.47 15.47 13.44
CA ALA A 109 7.56 16.10 14.17
C ALA A 109 7.84 17.53 13.66
N ALA A 110 7.88 17.71 12.33
CA ALA A 110 8.06 19.02 11.71
C ALA A 110 6.94 20.00 12.08
N LEU A 111 5.67 19.55 12.02
CA LEU A 111 4.52 20.38 12.41
C LEU A 111 4.51 20.68 13.92
N TRP A 112 4.99 19.76 14.75
CA TRP A 112 5.10 20.00 16.19
C TRP A 112 6.14 21.08 16.53
N PHE A 113 7.34 21.00 15.93
CA PHE A 113 8.44 21.93 16.21
C PHE A 113 8.37 23.24 15.41
N ALA A 114 7.73 23.24 14.25
CA ALA A 114 7.54 24.41 13.40
C ALA A 114 6.08 24.47 12.89
N PRO A 115 5.10 24.84 13.74
CA PRO A 115 3.68 24.78 13.40
C PRO A 115 3.24 25.60 12.18
N SER A 116 3.92 26.71 11.90
CA SER A 116 3.64 27.53 10.71
C SER A 116 4.47 27.12 9.49
N LEU A 117 5.39 26.16 9.63
CA LEU A 117 6.38 25.76 8.62
C LEU A 117 7.09 26.97 7.99
N GLY A 118 7.51 27.93 8.82
CA GLY A 118 8.15 29.16 8.35
C GLY A 118 7.18 30.17 7.71
N GLY A 119 5.90 30.11 8.05
CA GLY A 119 4.85 31.00 7.52
C GLY A 119 4.12 30.47 6.29
N LEU A 120 4.40 29.22 5.87
CA LEU A 120 3.69 28.56 4.77
C LEU A 120 2.23 28.24 5.10
N ILE A 121 1.94 27.95 6.37
CA ILE A 121 0.59 27.65 6.85
C ILE A 121 0.26 28.45 8.11
N GLN A 122 -1.04 28.61 8.38
CA GLN A 122 -1.50 29.13 9.67
C GLN A 122 -1.18 28.09 10.76
N PRO A 123 -0.48 28.46 11.83
CA PRO A 123 -0.11 27.51 12.87
C PRO A 123 -1.36 27.08 13.64
N HIS A 124 -1.44 25.77 13.92
CA HIS A 124 -2.43 25.25 14.85
C HIS A 124 -2.33 25.90 16.23
N THR A 125 -3.45 25.98 16.95
CA THR A 125 -3.49 26.53 18.32
C THR A 125 -3.84 25.49 19.37
N ASP A 126 -4.32 24.31 18.95
CA ASP A 126 -4.72 23.21 19.82
C ASP A 126 -4.41 21.84 19.18
N VAL A 127 -4.67 20.77 19.94
CA VAL A 127 -4.43 19.39 19.49
C VAL A 127 -5.27 19.03 18.27
N ARG A 128 -6.50 19.55 18.17
CA ARG A 128 -7.38 19.27 17.04
C ARG A 128 -6.85 19.89 15.76
N GLY A 129 -6.38 21.14 15.82
CA GLY A 129 -5.70 21.83 14.73
C GLY A 129 -4.42 21.08 14.33
N PHE A 130 -3.63 20.62 15.29
CA PHE A 130 -2.45 19.81 14.99
C PHE A 130 -2.78 18.52 14.23
N LEU A 131 -3.76 17.75 14.70
CA LEU A 131 -4.20 16.54 14.00
C LEU A 131 -4.79 16.83 12.62
N HIS A 132 -5.48 17.97 12.47
CA HIS A 132 -5.95 18.42 11.18
C HIS A 132 -4.79 18.68 10.21
N ASP A 133 -3.80 19.46 10.61
CA ASP A 133 -2.66 19.83 9.77
C ASP A 133 -1.79 18.61 9.43
N VAL A 134 -1.57 17.72 10.39
CA VAL A 134 -0.91 16.42 10.16
C VAL A 134 -1.71 15.60 9.15
N GLY A 135 -3.03 15.52 9.32
CA GLY A 135 -3.92 14.80 8.40
C GLY A 135 -3.81 15.33 6.97
N ILE A 136 -3.87 16.65 6.79
CA ILE A 136 -3.71 17.27 5.46
C ILE A 136 -2.31 17.02 4.89
N ALA A 137 -1.24 17.19 5.68
CA ALA A 137 0.11 16.93 5.23
C ALA A 137 0.33 15.47 4.81
N TRP A 138 -0.23 14.51 5.55
CA TRP A 138 -0.21 13.10 5.20
C TRP A 138 -1.08 12.75 3.99
N LEU A 139 -2.21 13.45 3.79
CA LEU A 139 -2.99 13.33 2.56
C LEU A 139 -2.17 13.78 1.35
N SER A 140 -1.53 14.96 1.47
CA SER A 140 -0.63 15.50 0.45
C SER A 140 0.55 14.56 0.17
N GLN A 141 1.15 13.96 1.20
CA GLN A 141 2.19 12.95 1.05
C GLN A 141 1.70 11.74 0.25
N GLY A 142 0.52 11.20 0.58
CA GLY A 142 -0.05 10.06 -0.12
C GLY A 142 -0.31 10.36 -1.60
N ALA A 143 -0.93 11.51 -1.89
CA ALA A 143 -1.22 11.95 -3.25
C ALA A 143 0.06 12.21 -4.06
N ALA A 144 1.02 12.94 -3.49
CA ALA A 144 2.30 13.24 -4.13
C ALA A 144 3.13 11.97 -4.35
N GLY A 145 3.22 11.08 -3.36
CA GLY A 145 3.95 9.82 -3.48
C GLY A 145 3.38 8.88 -4.55
N LEU A 146 2.05 8.86 -4.72
CA LEU A 146 1.39 8.15 -5.81
C LEU A 146 1.71 8.79 -7.16
N ALA A 147 1.51 10.10 -7.29
CA ALA A 147 1.74 10.82 -8.54
C ALA A 147 3.19 10.72 -9.02
N VAL A 148 4.16 10.98 -8.12
CA VAL A 148 5.59 10.86 -8.42
C VAL A 148 5.93 9.44 -8.85
N ARG A 149 5.41 8.42 -8.18
CA ARG A 149 5.69 7.03 -8.55
C ARG A 149 5.09 6.66 -9.90
N VAL A 150 3.86 7.08 -10.19
CA VAL A 150 3.24 6.86 -11.51
C VAL A 150 4.06 7.53 -12.62
N ILE A 151 4.43 8.80 -12.45
CA ILE A 151 5.25 9.54 -13.42
C ILE A 151 6.61 8.84 -13.63
N GLN A 152 7.27 8.46 -12.54
CA GLN A 152 8.56 7.78 -12.60
C GLN A 152 8.46 6.43 -13.31
N LEU A 153 7.37 5.66 -13.13
CA LEU A 153 7.14 4.41 -13.86
C LEU A 153 6.82 4.66 -15.34
N CYS A 154 6.06 5.71 -15.66
CA CYS A 154 5.82 6.10 -17.05
C CYS A 154 7.13 6.39 -17.81
N ILE A 155 8.09 7.02 -17.14
CA ILE A 155 9.41 7.37 -17.72
C ILE A 155 10.33 6.14 -17.80
N THR A 156 10.38 5.31 -16.75
CA THR A 156 11.38 4.22 -16.63
C THR A 156 10.93 2.89 -17.21
N ARG A 157 9.61 2.69 -17.42
CA ARG A 157 9.03 1.46 -17.95
C ARG A 157 8.25 1.75 -19.23
N ASN A 158 7.08 2.36 -19.09
CA ASN A 158 6.22 2.90 -20.14
C ASN A 158 4.94 3.46 -19.51
N VAL A 159 4.18 4.25 -20.28
CA VAL A 159 2.94 4.89 -19.83
C VAL A 159 1.88 3.86 -19.38
N THR A 160 1.76 2.73 -20.07
CA THR A 160 0.76 1.70 -19.72
C THR A 160 1.04 1.10 -18.34
N GLU A 161 2.28 0.72 -18.05
CA GLU A 161 2.69 0.19 -16.74
C GLU A 161 2.53 1.22 -15.62
N GLY A 162 2.94 2.47 -15.85
CA GLY A 162 2.79 3.52 -14.84
C GLY A 162 1.32 3.78 -14.49
N LEU A 163 0.46 3.91 -15.49
CA LEU A 163 -0.98 4.12 -15.26
C LEU A 163 -1.66 2.89 -14.66
N ALA A 164 -1.30 1.68 -15.10
CA ALA A 164 -1.88 0.44 -14.56
C ALA A 164 -1.47 0.25 -13.10
N TRP A 165 -0.24 0.61 -12.73
CA TRP A 165 0.22 0.61 -11.35
C TRP A 165 -0.53 1.64 -10.49
N GLY A 166 -0.73 2.87 -11.00
CA GLY A 166 -1.53 3.88 -10.29
C GLY A 166 -2.97 3.41 -10.05
N PHE A 167 -3.61 2.87 -11.09
CA PHE A 167 -4.96 2.30 -11.00
C PHE A 167 -5.01 1.12 -10.01
N LYS A 168 -4.00 0.24 -10.04
CA LYS A 168 -3.83 -0.84 -9.06
C LYS A 168 -3.88 -0.27 -7.65
N ILE A 169 -3.01 0.67 -7.29
CA ILE A 169 -2.93 1.22 -5.92
C ILE A 169 -4.26 1.81 -5.44
N ILE A 170 -4.98 2.54 -6.29
CA ILE A 170 -6.28 3.14 -5.95
C ILE A 170 -7.35 2.07 -5.71
N THR A 171 -7.29 0.95 -6.43
CA THR A 171 -8.31 -0.11 -6.38
C THR A 171 -7.92 -1.31 -5.52
N ASP A 172 -6.67 -1.38 -5.07
CA ASP A 172 -6.15 -2.46 -4.24
C ASP A 172 -6.96 -2.69 -2.97
N PRO A 173 -7.45 -1.67 -2.22
CA PRO A 173 -8.30 -1.94 -1.06
C PRO A 173 -9.55 -2.78 -1.40
N VAL A 174 -10.20 -2.53 -2.54
CA VAL A 174 -11.36 -3.34 -2.95
C VAL A 174 -10.92 -4.75 -3.34
N MET A 175 -9.81 -4.89 -4.05
CA MET A 175 -9.31 -6.19 -4.48
C MET A 175 -8.75 -7.04 -3.34
N ASP A 176 -8.08 -6.42 -2.38
CA ASP A 176 -7.55 -7.05 -1.16
C ASP A 176 -8.69 -7.62 -0.32
N ILE A 177 -9.85 -6.94 -0.24
CA ILE A 177 -11.06 -7.50 0.39
C ILE A 177 -11.47 -8.79 -0.32
N VAL A 178 -11.58 -8.75 -1.65
CA VAL A 178 -11.98 -9.93 -2.45
C VAL A 178 -10.99 -11.08 -2.26
N LEU A 179 -9.69 -10.81 -2.29
CA LEU A 179 -8.63 -11.82 -2.17
C LEU A 179 -8.52 -12.38 -0.75
N TYR A 180 -8.63 -11.53 0.27
CA TYR A 180 -8.22 -11.86 1.64
C TYR A 180 -9.35 -11.99 2.67
N HIS A 181 -10.62 -11.83 2.28
CA HIS A 181 -11.75 -11.98 3.23
C HIS A 181 -11.80 -13.34 3.96
N LYS A 182 -11.21 -14.40 3.38
CA LYS A 182 -11.12 -15.72 4.02
C LYS A 182 -9.89 -15.89 4.90
N ALA A 183 -8.89 -15.03 4.80
CA ALA A 183 -7.62 -15.16 5.51
C ALA A 183 -7.80 -15.19 7.04
N PRO A 184 -8.62 -14.33 7.69
CA PRO A 184 -8.85 -14.41 9.13
C PRO A 184 -9.42 -15.77 9.57
N LEU A 185 -10.34 -16.33 8.79
CA LEU A 185 -10.90 -17.66 9.07
C LEU A 185 -9.87 -18.79 8.88
N LYS A 186 -9.04 -18.69 7.85
CA LYS A 186 -7.92 -19.63 7.63
C LYS A 186 -6.93 -19.59 8.80
N LEU A 187 -6.61 -18.39 9.29
CA LEU A 187 -5.72 -18.19 10.43
C LEU A 187 -6.28 -18.82 11.71
N MET A 188 -7.58 -18.63 11.98
CA MET A 188 -8.27 -19.29 13.12
C MET A 188 -8.26 -20.82 13.03
N ARG A 189 -8.09 -21.39 11.82
CA ARG A 189 -7.95 -22.83 11.58
C ARG A 189 -6.49 -23.32 11.61
N GLY A 190 -5.53 -22.45 11.96
CA GLY A 190 -4.11 -22.79 12.03
C GLY A 190 -3.38 -22.81 10.68
N GLN A 191 -3.98 -22.30 9.61
CA GLN A 191 -3.34 -22.28 8.28
C GLN A 191 -2.41 -21.08 8.17
N MET A 192 -1.13 -21.23 8.53
CA MET A 192 -0.16 -20.13 8.62
C MET A 192 0.36 -19.63 7.28
N ILE A 193 0.52 -20.53 6.31
CA ILE A 193 0.94 -20.21 4.94
C ILE A 193 -0.27 -20.44 4.04
N SER A 194 -0.55 -19.47 3.17
CA SER A 194 -1.61 -19.61 2.20
C SER A 194 -1.21 -20.69 1.20
N SER A 195 -1.87 -21.86 1.26
CA SER A 195 -1.68 -22.97 0.32
C SER A 195 -2.19 -22.67 -1.09
N VAL A 196 -2.55 -21.42 -1.38
CA VAL A 196 -2.91 -20.99 -2.72
C VAL A 196 -1.60 -21.01 -3.49
N ALA A 197 -1.30 -22.16 -4.10
CA ALA A 197 -0.62 -22.19 -5.38
C ALA A 197 -1.23 -21.03 -6.17
N SER A 198 -0.40 -20.03 -6.47
CA SER A 198 -0.73 -18.80 -7.17
C SER A 198 -1.98 -19.00 -8.02
N PRO A 199 -3.04 -18.16 -7.94
CA PRO A 199 -4.18 -18.30 -8.84
C PRO A 199 -3.59 -18.50 -10.22
N THR A 200 -3.84 -19.65 -10.85
CA THR A 200 -3.20 -20.01 -12.12
C THR A 200 -3.31 -18.79 -13.01
N MET A 201 -2.18 -18.28 -13.53
CA MET A 201 -2.19 -17.19 -14.50
C MET A 201 -3.24 -17.60 -15.53
N PRO A 202 -4.40 -16.91 -15.63
CA PRO A 202 -5.42 -17.35 -16.56
C PRO A 202 -4.76 -17.25 -17.93
N THR A 203 -4.54 -18.39 -18.57
CA THR A 203 -4.09 -18.43 -19.96
C THR A 203 -4.97 -17.46 -20.71
N ALA A 204 -4.36 -16.45 -21.32
CA ALA A 204 -5.09 -15.54 -22.20
C ALA A 204 -5.81 -16.42 -23.21
N ALA A 205 -7.13 -16.50 -23.10
CA ALA A 205 -7.94 -17.12 -24.14
C ALA A 205 -7.60 -16.37 -25.43
N HIS A 206 -7.00 -17.09 -26.36
CA HIS A 206 -6.71 -16.64 -27.71
C HIS A 206 -7.99 -16.22 -28.42
#